data_AF-A0A6C0KZ46-F1
#
_entry.id   AF-A0A6C0KZ46-F1
#
_cell.length_a   1.000
_cell.length_b   1.000
_cell.length_c   1.000
_cell.angle_alpha   90.00
_cell.angle_beta   90.00
_cell.angle_gamma   90.00
#
_symmetry.space_group_name_H-M   'P 1'
#
loop_
_entity.id
_entity.type
_entity.pdbx_description
1 polymer ?
#
loop_
_entity_poly.entity_id
_entity_poly.type
_entity_poly.pdbx_seq_one_letter_code
_entity_poly.pdbx_strand_id
1 'polypeptide(L)'
;MKTVKKKTQTNYDVFIEHLYALNNSKFFAGIIMLIMNIGSKYVTLGLSKSQEDYVKYTLGRQILVFAILWMGTRDIVVALILTCVFIVFADYLLNDNSKYCIIPDKYQDVLSHLDTDGDGTISQKEINDAIHLLKKARKSKSVKHKSNIEDMFVAKGLYKENFI
;
A
#
# COMPACT_ATOMS: atom_id res chain seq x y z
N MET A 1 -14.09 15.27 58.88
CA MET A 1 -13.44 16.14 57.88
C MET A 1 -12.50 15.25 57.05
N LYS A 2 -12.95 14.75 55.89
CA LYS A 2 -12.12 13.90 55.02
C LYS A 2 -11.17 14.82 54.25
N THR A 3 -9.89 14.77 54.58
CA THR A 3 -8.83 15.46 53.84
C THR A 3 -8.78 14.90 52.42
N VAL A 4 -9.19 15.73 51.45
CA VAL A 4 -9.00 15.47 50.02
C VAL A 4 -7.48 15.47 49.77
N LYS A 5 -6.90 14.29 49.56
CA LYS A 5 -5.51 14.18 49.08
C LYS A 5 -5.45 14.82 47.69
N LYS A 6 -4.80 15.98 47.57
CA LYS A 6 -4.41 16.57 46.28
C LYS A 6 -3.50 15.56 45.58
N LYS A 7 -4.02 14.88 44.56
CA LYS A 7 -3.24 14.01 43.68
C LYS A 7 -2.26 14.91 42.92
N THR A 8 -0.96 14.66 43.05
CA THR A 8 0.08 15.36 42.29
C THR A 8 -0.21 15.13 40.81
N GLN A 9 -0.68 16.15 40.09
CA GLN A 9 -0.89 16.06 38.64
C GLN A 9 0.45 15.84 37.98
N THR A 10 0.60 14.71 37.30
CA THR A 10 1.78 14.43 36.49
C THR A 10 1.60 15.02 35.10
N ASN A 11 2.69 15.27 34.37
CA ASN A 11 2.63 15.77 32.99
C ASN A 11 1.81 14.83 32.06
N TYR A 12 1.76 13.54 32.37
CA TYR A 12 0.94 12.56 31.65
C TYR A 12 -0.57 12.77 31.88
N ASP A 13 -0.99 13.01 33.12
CA ASP A 13 -2.40 13.25 33.43
C ASP A 13 -2.91 14.49 32.69
N VAL A 14 -2.10 15.56 32.66
CA VAL A 14 -2.41 16.79 31.92
C VAL A 14 -2.51 16.52 30.42
N PHE A 15 -1.59 15.75 29.84
CA PHE A 15 -1.63 15.40 28.42
C PHE A 15 -2.88 14.61 28.04
N ILE A 16 -3.26 13.61 28.83
CA ILE A 16 -4.46 12.80 28.60
C ILE A 16 -5.73 13.65 28.69
N GLU A 17 -5.79 14.61 29.61
CA GLU A 17 -6.91 15.54 29.72
C GLU A 17 -7.07 16.40 28.45
N HIS A 18 -5.98 16.90 27.88
CA HIS A 18 -6.01 17.63 26.61
C HIS A 18 -6.44 16.76 25.44
N LEU A 19 -5.98 15.50 25.36
CA LEU A 19 -6.42 14.57 24.32
C LEU A 19 -7.93 14.26 24.42
N TYR A 20 -8.43 14.06 25.64
CA TYR A 20 -9.85 13.84 25.87
C TYR A 20 -10.70 15.06 25.50
N ALA A 21 -10.23 16.26 25.83
CA ALA A 21 -10.87 17.50 25.41
C ALA A 21 -10.92 17.65 23.88
N LEU A 22 -9.84 17.25 23.19
CA LEU A 22 -9.73 17.34 21.74
C LEU A 22 -10.62 16.31 21.02
N ASN A 23 -10.68 15.06 21.50
CA ASN A 23 -11.56 14.02 20.97
C ASN A 23 -13.05 14.39 21.05
N ASN A 24 -13.45 15.10 22.10
CA ASN A 24 -14.83 15.55 22.31
C ASN A 24 -15.14 16.92 21.70
N SER A 25 -14.15 17.59 21.11
CA SER A 25 -14.33 18.90 20.50
C SER A 25 -15.15 18.81 19.21
N LYS A 26 -16.27 19.55 19.18
CA LYS A 26 -17.09 19.69 17.95
C LYS A 26 -16.33 20.40 16.83
N PHE A 27 -15.44 21.33 17.19
CA PHE A 27 -14.57 22.00 16.22
C PHE A 27 -13.60 21.03 15.57
N PHE A 28 -12.95 20.19 16.36
CA PHE A 28 -12.05 19.17 15.84
C PHE A 28 -12.81 18.19 14.94
N ALA A 29 -13.99 17.75 15.36
CA ALA A 29 -14.86 16.93 14.52
C ALA A 29 -15.22 17.59 13.18
N GLY A 30 -15.55 18.88 13.19
CA GLY A 30 -15.82 19.64 11.98
C GLY A 30 -14.60 19.72 11.05
N ILE A 31 -13.41 19.96 11.59
CA ILE A 31 -12.16 19.99 10.81
C ILE A 31 -11.90 18.63 10.15
N ILE A 32 -12.03 17.53 10.89
CA ILE A 32 -11.82 16.19 10.34
C ILE A 32 -12.87 15.86 9.26
N MET A 33 -14.12 16.28 9.46
CA MET A 33 -15.19 16.12 8.46
C MET A 33 -14.90 16.90 7.16
N LEU A 34 -14.31 18.09 7.25
CA LEU A 34 -13.87 18.86 6.09
C LEU A 34 -12.70 18.20 5.37
N ILE A 35 -11.69 17.73 6.11
CA ILE A 35 -10.54 17.01 5.56
C ILE A 35 -11.00 15.76 4.79
N MET A 36 -11.91 14.98 5.37
CA MET A 36 -12.48 13.80 4.71
C MET A 36 -13.21 14.15 3.40
N ASN A 37 -14.00 15.23 3.41
CA ASN A 37 -14.70 15.68 2.20
C ASN A 37 -13.73 16.19 1.13
N ILE A 38 -12.72 16.97 1.50
CA ILE A 38 -11.71 17.49 0.56
C ILE A 38 -10.94 16.34 -0.09
N GLY A 39 -10.59 15.31 0.67
CA GLY A 39 -9.87 14.18 0.10
C GLY A 39 -10.70 13.22 -0.73
N SER A 40 -12.03 13.25 -0.69
CA SER A 40 -12.86 12.48 -1.62
C SER A 40 -12.68 12.93 -3.08
N LYS A 41 -12.31 14.20 -3.28
CA LYS A 41 -12.08 14.82 -4.59
C LYS A 41 -10.63 15.25 -4.73
N TYR A 42 -9.69 14.37 -4.33
CA TYR A 42 -8.24 14.54 -4.48
C TYR A 42 -7.96 15.52 -5.64
N VAL A 43 -7.34 16.69 -5.34
CA VAL A 43 -6.61 17.50 -6.33
C VAL A 43 -7.48 18.45 -7.20
N THR A 44 -8.17 19.39 -6.55
CA THR A 44 -8.30 20.78 -7.05
C THR A 44 -8.53 21.72 -5.87
N LEU A 45 -7.63 21.73 -4.88
CA LEU A 45 -7.56 22.90 -4.02
C LEU A 45 -6.93 23.98 -4.89
N GLY A 46 -7.49 25.19 -4.98
CA GLY A 46 -6.91 26.32 -5.75
C GLY A 46 -5.57 26.83 -5.19
N LEU A 47 -4.73 25.93 -4.72
CA LEU A 47 -3.38 26.09 -4.22
C LEU A 47 -2.41 26.13 -5.38
N SER A 48 -1.18 26.56 -5.13
CA SER A 48 -0.14 26.52 -6.16
C SER A 48 0.18 25.09 -6.56
N LYS A 49 0.67 24.88 -7.80
CA LYS A 49 1.07 23.58 -8.35
C LYS A 49 1.90 22.75 -7.36
N SER A 50 2.89 23.37 -6.72
CA SER A 50 3.78 22.71 -5.75
C SER A 50 3.08 22.32 -4.44
N GLN A 51 2.12 23.12 -3.97
CA GLN A 51 1.33 22.80 -2.78
C GLN A 51 0.37 21.65 -3.05
N GLU A 52 -0.24 21.66 -4.23
CA GLU A 52 -1.11 20.59 -4.69
C GLU A 52 -0.34 19.27 -4.84
N ASP A 53 0.85 19.29 -5.44
CA ASP A 53 1.71 18.11 -5.57
C ASP A 53 2.17 17.57 -4.20
N TYR A 54 2.57 18.43 -3.27
CA TYR A 54 2.98 17.99 -1.93
C TYR A 54 1.84 17.31 -1.15
N VAL A 55 0.64 17.93 -1.18
CA VAL A 55 -0.55 17.36 -0.55
C VAL A 55 -0.97 16.07 -1.25
N LYS A 56 -0.94 16.02 -2.59
CA LYS A 56 -1.35 14.86 -3.37
C LYS A 56 -0.44 13.65 -3.15
N TYR A 57 0.87 13.85 -3.23
CA TYR A 57 1.83 12.76 -3.35
C TYR A 57 2.49 12.36 -2.02
N THR A 58 2.57 13.26 -1.03
CA THR A 58 3.33 12.97 0.20
C THR A 58 2.43 12.79 1.42
N LEU A 59 1.55 13.74 1.74
CA LEU A 59 0.82 13.73 3.03
C LEU A 59 -0.68 13.47 2.93
N GLY A 60 -1.31 13.71 1.78
CA GLY A 60 -2.76 13.67 1.63
C GLY A 60 -3.36 12.29 1.91
N ARG A 61 -2.73 11.23 1.38
CA ARG A 61 -3.17 9.84 1.62
C ARG A 61 -3.20 9.49 3.11
N GLN A 62 -2.16 9.86 3.84
CA GLN A 62 -2.01 9.53 5.26
C GLN A 62 -2.98 10.36 6.12
N ILE A 63 -3.11 11.66 5.84
CA ILE A 63 -4.06 12.56 6.51
C ILE A 63 -5.50 12.07 6.31
N LEU A 64 -5.82 11.54 5.12
CA LEU A 64 -7.16 11.03 4.83
C LEU A 64 -7.48 9.72 5.52
N VAL A 65 -6.55 8.77 5.51
CA VAL A 65 -6.69 7.52 6.24
C VAL A 65 -6.90 7.80 7.72
N PHE A 66 -6.10 8.72 8.28
CA PHE A 66 -6.28 9.17 9.66
C PHE A 66 -7.66 9.79 9.90
N ALA A 67 -8.11 10.70 9.02
CA ALA A 67 -9.42 11.34 9.13
C ALA A 67 -10.58 10.32 9.13
N ILE A 68 -10.53 9.33 8.24
CA ILE A 68 -11.54 8.25 8.15
C ILE A 68 -11.52 7.38 9.41
N LEU A 69 -10.33 6.98 9.88
CA LEU A 69 -10.18 6.17 11.08
C LEU A 69 -10.64 6.91 12.33
N TRP A 70 -10.30 8.19 12.46
CA TRP A 70 -10.77 9.01 13.58
C TRP A 70 -12.29 9.22 13.53
N MET A 71 -12.88 9.37 12.35
CA MET A 71 -14.34 9.50 12.22
C MET A 71 -15.06 8.25 12.73
N GLY A 72 -14.52 7.06 12.48
CA GLY A 72 -15.07 5.80 12.98
C GLY A 72 -14.78 5.53 14.46
N THR A 73 -13.57 5.83 14.94
CA THR A 73 -13.12 5.50 16.31
C THR A 73 -13.44 6.58 17.33
N ARG A 74 -13.56 7.85 16.91
CA ARG A 74 -13.70 9.04 17.74
C ARG A 74 -12.57 9.24 18.76
N ASP A 75 -11.43 8.57 18.57
CA ASP A 75 -10.27 8.62 19.46
C ASP A 75 -8.98 8.85 18.66
N ILE A 76 -8.29 9.95 18.93
CA ILE A 76 -7.05 10.34 18.26
C ILE A 76 -5.92 9.34 18.44
N VAL A 77 -5.77 8.73 19.62
CA VAL A 77 -4.67 7.79 19.89
C VAL A 77 -4.89 6.51 19.11
N VAL A 78 -6.12 5.97 19.17
CA VAL A 78 -6.49 4.76 18.43
C VAL A 78 -6.38 5.00 16.92
N ALA A 79 -6.87 6.12 16.42
CA ALA A 79 -6.80 6.46 15.00
C ALA A 79 -5.35 6.60 14.50
N LEU A 80 -4.45 7.20 15.29
CA LEU A 80 -3.03 7.31 14.92
C LEU A 80 -2.35 5.93 14.88
N ILE A 81 -2.58 5.08 15.89
CA ILE A 81 -2.02 3.72 15.92
C ILE A 81 -2.51 2.92 14.70
N LEU A 82 -3.81 2.95 14.41
CA LEU A 82 -4.38 2.27 13.24
C LEU A 82 -3.84 2.83 11.93
N THR A 83 -3.61 4.14 11.83
CA THR A 83 -2.99 4.77 10.66
C THR A 83 -1.55 4.26 10.48
N CYS A 84 -0.77 4.18 11.54
CA CYS A 84 0.59 3.65 11.49
C CYS A 84 0.60 2.18 11.05
N VAL A 85 -0.28 1.35 11.61
CA VAL A 85 -0.43 -0.05 11.20
C VAL A 85 -0.83 -0.13 9.73
N PHE A 86 -1.81 0.66 9.30
CA PHE A 86 -2.23 0.70 7.90
C PHE A 86 -1.09 1.08 6.96
N ILE A 87 -0.27 2.09 7.31
CA ILE A 87 0.88 2.51 6.51
C ILE A 87 1.91 1.37 6.40
N VAL A 88 2.22 0.69 7.50
CA VAL A 88 3.12 -0.46 7.48
C VAL A 88 2.59 -1.56 6.56
N PHE A 89 1.29 -1.83 6.62
CA PHE A 89 0.67 -2.83 5.77
C PHE A 89 0.67 -2.41 4.30
N ALA A 90 0.20 -1.20 3.99
CA ALA A 90 0.00 -0.72 2.64
C ALA A 90 1.30 -0.39 1.91
N ASP A 91 2.29 0.23 2.57
CA ASP A 91 3.54 0.64 1.91
C ASP A 91 4.64 -0.43 1.98
N TYR A 92 4.53 -1.40 2.89
CA TYR A 92 5.57 -2.42 3.08
C TYR A 92 5.09 -3.86 2.88
N LEU A 93 4.11 -4.34 3.65
CA LEU A 93 3.74 -5.76 3.63
C LEU A 93 2.98 -6.16 2.36
N LEU A 94 2.16 -5.25 1.83
CA LEU A 94 1.27 -5.47 0.68
C LEU A 94 1.67 -4.65 -0.54
N ASN A 95 2.86 -4.06 -0.52
CA ASN A 95 3.39 -3.30 -1.65
C ASN A 95 4.41 -4.16 -2.39
N ASP A 96 4.10 -4.53 -3.63
CA ASP A 96 4.97 -5.37 -4.48
C ASP A 96 6.34 -4.73 -4.77
N ASN A 97 6.46 -3.40 -4.64
CA ASN A 97 7.74 -2.70 -4.78
C ASN A 97 8.59 -2.72 -3.49
N SER A 98 8.04 -3.19 -2.37
CA SER A 98 8.73 -3.19 -1.09
C SER A 98 9.52 -4.49 -0.87
N LYS A 99 10.72 -4.35 -0.30
CA LYS A 99 11.56 -5.49 0.11
C LYS A 99 10.87 -6.44 1.09
N TYR A 100 9.84 -5.97 1.79
CA TYR A 100 9.10 -6.72 2.81
C TYR A 100 7.73 -7.22 2.32
N CYS A 101 7.48 -7.24 1.00
CA CYS A 101 6.23 -7.75 0.46
C CYS A 101 6.01 -9.22 0.83
N ILE A 102 4.82 -9.54 1.34
CA ILE A 102 4.41 -10.89 1.74
C ILE A 102 3.51 -11.54 0.66
N ILE A 103 3.09 -10.76 -0.35
CA ILE A 103 2.22 -11.24 -1.43
C ILE A 103 2.99 -12.26 -2.28
N PRO A 104 2.48 -13.50 -2.45
CA PRO A 104 3.13 -14.51 -3.29
C PRO A 104 3.21 -14.08 -4.75
N ASP A 105 4.34 -14.36 -5.40
CA ASP A 105 4.65 -14.01 -6.80
C ASP A 105 3.56 -14.42 -7.82
N LYS A 106 2.76 -15.44 -7.50
CA LYS A 106 1.62 -15.89 -8.35
C LYS A 106 0.49 -14.86 -8.48
N TYR A 107 0.42 -13.91 -7.56
CA TYR A 107 -0.55 -12.81 -7.56
C TYR A 107 0.08 -11.46 -7.88
N GLN A 108 1.41 -11.40 -7.96
CA GLN A 108 2.08 -10.23 -8.49
C GLN A 108 1.78 -10.15 -9.99
N ASP A 109 1.62 -8.94 -10.49
CA ASP A 109 1.23 -8.70 -11.87
C ASP A 109 2.40 -9.11 -12.79
N VAL A 110 2.45 -10.39 -13.17
CA VAL A 110 3.52 -10.98 -14.00
C VAL A 110 3.65 -10.22 -15.32
N LEU A 111 2.56 -9.62 -15.79
CA LEU A 111 2.50 -8.80 -17.00
C LEU A 111 3.32 -7.52 -16.84
N SER A 112 3.32 -6.90 -15.66
CA SER A 112 4.12 -5.68 -15.38
C SER A 112 5.63 -5.94 -15.37
N HIS A 113 6.06 -7.18 -15.13
CA HIS A 113 7.46 -7.57 -15.21
C HIS A 113 7.91 -7.97 -16.63
N LEU A 114 6.96 -8.18 -17.54
CA LEU A 114 7.22 -8.50 -18.95
C LEU A 114 7.27 -7.24 -19.81
N ASP A 115 6.48 -6.22 -19.45
CA ASP A 115 6.54 -4.87 -19.99
C ASP A 115 7.81 -4.16 -19.47
N THR A 116 8.89 -4.31 -20.22
CA THR A 116 10.24 -3.86 -19.85
C THR A 116 10.43 -2.38 -20.14
N ASP A 117 9.68 -1.82 -21.10
CA ASP A 117 9.74 -0.41 -21.45
C ASP A 117 8.63 0.45 -20.81
N GLY A 118 7.66 -0.20 -20.15
CA GLY A 118 6.62 0.44 -19.34
C GLY A 118 5.60 1.20 -20.18
N ASP A 119 5.46 0.86 -21.46
CA ASP A 119 4.55 1.53 -22.38
C ASP A 119 3.08 1.08 -22.24
N GLY A 120 2.83 0.06 -21.41
CA GLY A 120 1.52 -0.50 -21.12
C GLY A 120 1.02 -1.50 -22.16
N THR A 121 1.85 -1.86 -23.15
CA THR A 121 1.54 -2.82 -24.21
C THR A 121 2.65 -3.86 -24.34
N ILE A 122 2.29 -5.14 -24.46
CA ILE A 122 3.30 -6.19 -24.63
C ILE A 122 3.70 -6.27 -26.10
N SER A 123 4.92 -5.84 -26.41
CA SER A 123 5.48 -5.86 -27.76
C SER A 123 5.93 -7.27 -28.17
N GLN A 124 5.99 -7.52 -29.49
CA GLN A 124 6.51 -8.79 -30.03
C GLN A 124 7.97 -9.07 -29.61
N LYS A 125 8.73 -8.02 -29.32
CA LYS A 125 10.13 -8.12 -28.88
C LYS A 125 10.20 -8.69 -27.46
N GLU A 126 9.40 -8.18 -26.54
CA GLU A 126 9.34 -8.66 -25.14
C GLU A 126 8.85 -10.10 -25.06
N ILE A 127 7.88 -10.47 -25.91
CA ILE A 127 7.43 -11.86 -26.05
C ILE A 127 8.59 -12.77 -26.49
N ASN A 128 9.33 -12.36 -27.52
CA ASN A 128 10.43 -13.16 -28.04
C ASN A 128 11.60 -13.28 -27.04
N ASP A 129 11.88 -12.21 -26.30
CA ASP A 129 12.89 -12.19 -25.24
C ASP A 129 12.50 -13.10 -24.06
N ALA A 130 11.22 -13.09 -23.65
CA ALA A 130 10.68 -14.03 -22.67
C ALA A 130 10.78 -15.49 -23.14
N ILE A 131 10.44 -15.77 -24.41
CA ILE A 131 10.61 -17.10 -25.03
C ILE A 131 12.08 -17.52 -25.02
N HIS A 132 13.00 -16.62 -25.34
CA HIS A 132 14.43 -16.92 -25.36
C HIS A 132 14.96 -17.22 -23.94
N LEU A 133 14.54 -16.45 -22.94
CA LEU A 133 14.84 -16.71 -21.52
C LEU A 133 14.33 -18.09 -21.09
N LEU A 134 13.09 -18.45 -21.44
CA LEU A 134 12.51 -19.76 -21.15
C LEU A 134 13.27 -20.91 -21.84
N LYS A 135 13.66 -20.74 -23.11
CA LYS A 135 14.49 -21.71 -23.84
C LYS A 135 15.84 -21.92 -23.14
N LYS A 136 16.50 -20.84 -22.72
CA LYS A 136 17.79 -20.88 -22.00
C LYS A 136 17.64 -21.54 -20.63
N ALA A 137 16.58 -21.23 -19.89
CA ALA A 137 16.28 -21.84 -18.59
C ALA A 137 16.01 -23.34 -18.73
N ARG A 138 15.22 -23.78 -19.72
CA ARG A 138 14.99 -25.22 -20.00
C ARG A 138 16.28 -25.95 -20.36
N LYS A 139 17.13 -25.38 -21.22
CA LYS A 139 18.43 -25.97 -21.57
C LYS A 139 19.34 -26.12 -20.34
N SER A 140 19.22 -25.20 -19.38
CA SER A 140 19.97 -25.25 -18.13
C SER A 140 19.37 -26.25 -17.13
N LYS A 141 18.05 -26.48 -17.16
CA LYS A 141 17.32 -27.44 -16.31
C LYS A 141 17.45 -28.89 -16.78
N SER A 142 17.47 -29.14 -18.11
CA SER A 142 17.66 -30.47 -18.69
C SER A 142 19.03 -31.08 -18.40
N VAL A 143 20.05 -30.26 -18.13
CA VAL A 143 21.39 -30.71 -17.74
C VAL A 143 21.45 -31.12 -16.25
N LYS A 144 20.47 -30.71 -15.42
CA LYS A 144 20.48 -30.93 -13.95
C LYS A 144 19.36 -31.80 -13.38
N HIS A 145 18.29 -32.11 -14.11
CA HIS A 145 17.16 -32.89 -13.55
C HIS A 145 16.51 -33.84 -14.56
N LYS A 146 16.38 -35.11 -14.17
CA LYS A 146 15.77 -36.20 -14.94
C LYS A 146 14.24 -36.13 -14.76
N SER A 147 13.53 -35.65 -15.78
CA SER A 147 12.10 -35.81 -16.10
C SER A 147 11.05 -35.70 -14.96
N ASN A 148 10.40 -34.53 -14.85
CA ASN A 148 9.09 -34.40 -14.17
C ASN A 148 7.96 -34.34 -15.22
N ILE A 149 6.81 -34.97 -14.91
CA ILE A 149 5.64 -35.09 -15.81
C ILE A 149 5.07 -33.72 -16.25
N GLU A 150 5.23 -32.68 -15.42
CA GLU A 150 4.79 -31.31 -15.71
C GLU A 150 5.48 -30.70 -16.95
N ASP A 151 6.76 -31.02 -17.17
CA ASP A 151 7.53 -30.52 -18.31
C ASP A 151 6.98 -31.04 -19.66
N MET A 152 6.27 -32.18 -19.63
CA MET A 152 5.63 -32.81 -20.79
C MET A 152 4.29 -32.15 -21.15
N PHE A 153 3.48 -31.76 -20.16
CA PHE A 153 2.21 -31.05 -20.40
C PHE A 153 2.45 -29.68 -21.04
N VAL A 154 3.46 -28.94 -20.57
CA VAL A 154 3.85 -27.64 -21.15
C VAL A 154 4.37 -27.81 -22.58
N ALA A 155 5.23 -28.81 -22.82
CA ALA A 155 5.74 -29.08 -24.18
C ALA A 155 4.61 -29.44 -25.17
N LYS A 156 3.63 -30.21 -24.72
CA LYS A 156 2.47 -30.61 -25.54
C LYS A 156 1.53 -29.43 -25.80
N GLY A 157 1.36 -28.52 -24.84
CA GLY A 157 0.61 -27.28 -25.03
C GLY A 157 1.21 -26.38 -26.11
N LEU A 158 2.53 -26.18 -26.09
CA LEU A 158 3.24 -25.35 -27.07
C LEU A 158 3.23 -25.94 -28.49
N TYR A 159 3.26 -27.27 -28.63
CA TYR A 159 3.17 -27.93 -29.94
C TYR A 159 1.76 -27.85 -30.54
N LYS A 160 0.72 -27.80 -29.70
CA LYS A 160 -0.67 -27.73 -30.15
C LYS A 160 -1.07 -26.33 -30.63
N GLU A 161 -0.39 -25.29 -30.14
CA GLU A 161 -0.64 -23.88 -30.46
C GLU A 161 0.13 -23.37 -31.71
N ASN A 162 0.80 -24.24 -32.48
CA ASN A 162 1.54 -23.88 -33.72
C ASN A 162 2.38 -22.59 -33.61
N PHE A 163 3.30 -22.56 -32.63
CA PHE A 163 4.39 -21.58 -32.59
C PHE A 163 5.68 -22.07 -33.26
N ILE A 164 5.56 -22.98 -34.24
CA ILE A 164 6.57 -23.32 -35.26
C ILE A 164 5.85 -23.49 -36.59
#